data_AF-A0A926U4I1-F1
#
_entry.id   AF-A0A926U4I1-F1
#
_cell.length_a   1.000
_cell.length_b   1.000
_cell.length_c   1.000
_cell.angle_alpha   90.00
_cell.angle_beta   90.00
_cell.angle_gamma   90.00
#
_symmetry.space_group_name_H-M   'P 1'
#
loop_
_entity.id
_entity.type
_entity.pdbx_description
1 polymer ?
#
loop_
_entity_poly.entity_id
_entity_poly.type
_entity_poly.pdbx_seq_one_letter_code
_entity_poly.pdbx_strand_id
1 'polypeptide(L)'
;MPELTIALNQFDAVLSQIVPTVATRLQPGLSCTEIDQQTAAFAWSLPSDLYDLYQWHNGLSGRAAQLNWAEQLLRLKGKWHGELAGRANEIHVRFADRLLVAKFLPLEYALAGHRHLKLGGCLLDLLPIAVLTDGNTTIYCLMQLAVEPPTLFCANGTKLPPMKITEAFLATQPQFELSDFIVWLTRCVQQAASRPTANLADQTRGAIDCEIDSAQFAQFRQFGRENTGQ
;
A
#
# COMPACT_ATOMS: atom_id res chain seq x y z
N MET A 1 -10.66 -14.07 16.64
CA MET A 1 -10.45 -13.51 15.29
C MET A 1 -8.98 -13.12 15.19
N PRO A 2 -8.33 -13.34 14.04
CA PRO A 2 -6.96 -12.88 13.83
C PRO A 2 -6.83 -11.38 14.11
N GLU A 3 -5.69 -10.95 14.65
CA GLU A 3 -5.41 -9.55 14.98
C GLU A 3 -5.54 -8.63 13.76
N LEU A 4 -5.11 -9.11 12.59
CA LEU A 4 -5.24 -8.41 11.32
C LEU A 4 -6.69 -8.18 10.91
N THR A 5 -7.57 -9.19 10.99
CA THR A 5 -9.00 -9.02 10.62
C THR A 5 -9.68 -7.95 11.47
N ILE A 6 -9.34 -7.88 12.77
CA ILE A 6 -9.85 -6.84 13.67
C ILE A 6 -9.35 -5.46 13.21
N ALA A 7 -8.06 -5.34 12.91
CA ALA A 7 -7.47 -4.09 12.42
C ALA A 7 -8.11 -3.62 11.09
N LEU A 8 -8.33 -4.54 10.14
CA LEU A 8 -8.96 -4.25 8.84
C LEU A 8 -10.41 -3.77 9.00
N ASN A 9 -11.20 -4.44 9.84
CA ASN A 9 -12.59 -4.03 10.11
C ASN A 9 -12.66 -2.65 10.79
N GLN A 10 -11.74 -2.37 11.73
CA GLN A 10 -11.64 -1.04 12.34
C GLN A 10 -11.25 0.02 11.31
N PHE A 11 -10.31 -0.30 10.42
CA PHE A 11 -9.87 0.60 9.39
C PHE A 11 -11.01 0.93 8.41
N ASP A 12 -11.78 -0.06 7.97
CA ASP A 12 -12.93 0.14 7.08
C ASP A 12 -14.01 1.04 7.72
N ALA A 13 -14.33 0.81 8.99
CA ALA A 13 -15.28 1.66 9.72
C ALA A 13 -14.81 3.12 9.79
N VAL A 14 -13.52 3.33 10.07
CA VAL A 14 -12.89 4.65 10.12
C VAL A 14 -12.87 5.32 8.74
N LEU A 15 -12.50 4.59 7.69
CA LEU A 15 -12.50 5.09 6.31
C LEU A 15 -13.91 5.50 5.89
N SER A 16 -14.91 4.65 6.12
CA SER A 16 -16.30 4.91 5.79
C SER A 16 -16.86 6.13 6.51
N GLN A 17 -16.44 6.37 7.76
CA GLN A 17 -16.88 7.53 8.53
C GLN A 17 -16.18 8.84 8.15
N ILE A 18 -14.85 8.80 7.98
CA ILE A 18 -14.02 10.01 7.87
C ILE A 18 -13.78 10.40 6.41
N VAL A 19 -13.58 9.41 5.54
CA VAL A 19 -13.24 9.62 4.13
C VAL A 19 -14.11 8.72 3.23
N PRO A 20 -15.44 8.88 3.25
CA PRO A 20 -16.37 7.98 2.56
C PRO A 20 -16.09 7.87 1.06
N THR A 21 -15.53 8.90 0.42
CA THR A 21 -15.12 8.88 -0.98
C THR A 21 -13.96 7.91 -1.26
N VAL A 22 -13.06 7.67 -0.29
CA VAL A 22 -12.04 6.61 -0.38
C VAL A 22 -12.71 5.25 -0.19
N ALA A 23 -13.59 5.12 0.80
CA ALA A 23 -14.27 3.86 1.09
C ALA A 23 -15.05 3.33 -0.12
N THR A 24 -15.78 4.20 -0.84
CA THR A 24 -16.51 3.81 -2.07
C THR A 24 -15.61 3.40 -3.24
N ARG A 25 -14.32 3.71 -3.17
CA ARG A 25 -13.31 3.30 -4.16
C ARG A 25 -12.66 1.97 -3.80
N LEU A 26 -12.88 1.39 -2.63
CA LEU A 26 -12.31 0.08 -2.31
C LEU A 26 -12.96 -1.00 -3.19
N GLN A 27 -12.15 -1.84 -3.81
CA GLN A 27 -12.67 -2.94 -4.61
C GLN A 27 -13.21 -4.04 -3.70
N PRO A 28 -14.27 -4.78 -4.10
CA PRO A 28 -14.68 -5.97 -3.39
C PRO A 28 -13.49 -6.92 -3.17
N GLY A 29 -13.47 -7.56 -2.00
CA GLY A 29 -12.49 -8.60 -1.70
C GLY A 29 -12.63 -9.81 -2.63
N LEU A 30 -11.53 -10.55 -2.77
CA LEU A 30 -11.47 -11.79 -3.54
C LEU A 30 -11.89 -12.98 -2.69
N SER A 31 -12.40 -14.04 -3.31
CA SER A 31 -12.52 -15.35 -2.68
C SER A 31 -11.16 -16.05 -2.62
N CYS A 32 -11.00 -17.03 -1.70
CA CYS A 32 -9.80 -17.88 -1.66
C CYS A 32 -9.51 -18.50 -3.02
N THR A 33 -10.53 -19.03 -3.70
CA THR A 33 -10.40 -19.65 -5.01
C THR A 33 -9.86 -18.68 -6.07
N GLU A 34 -10.29 -17.41 -6.06
CA GLU A 34 -9.76 -16.40 -7.00
C GLU A 34 -8.31 -16.04 -6.70
N ILE A 35 -7.92 -15.99 -5.42
CA ILE A 35 -6.53 -15.76 -5.00
C ILE A 35 -5.66 -16.96 -5.42
N ASP A 36 -6.12 -18.18 -5.15
CA ASP A 36 -5.43 -19.42 -5.50
C ASP A 36 -5.21 -19.51 -7.01
N GLN A 37 -6.23 -19.20 -7.81
CA GLN A 37 -6.12 -19.20 -9.27
C GLN A 37 -5.09 -18.19 -9.79
N GLN A 38 -5.03 -17.00 -9.19
CA GLN A 38 -4.06 -15.97 -9.58
C GLN A 38 -2.63 -16.31 -9.14
N THR A 39 -2.47 -17.04 -8.03
CA THR A 39 -1.17 -17.38 -7.44
C THR A 39 -0.65 -18.78 -7.84
N ALA A 40 -1.47 -19.61 -8.48
CA ALA A 40 -1.13 -21.00 -8.84
C ALA A 40 0.13 -21.17 -9.70
N ALA A 41 0.54 -20.12 -10.45
CA ALA A 41 1.71 -20.16 -11.31
C ALA A 41 3.04 -19.85 -10.57
N PHE A 42 2.97 -19.46 -9.29
CA PHE A 42 4.15 -19.11 -8.50
C PHE A 42 4.61 -20.30 -7.65
N ALA A 43 5.92 -20.36 -7.37
CA ALA A 43 6.53 -21.46 -6.61
C ALA A 43 6.38 -21.31 -5.09
N TRP A 44 5.74 -20.23 -4.64
CA TRP A 44 5.50 -19.90 -3.24
C TRP A 44 4.00 -19.94 -2.94
N SER A 45 3.66 -20.13 -1.67
CA SER A 45 2.28 -19.98 -1.17
C SER A 45 2.09 -18.58 -0.63
N LEU A 46 0.90 -18.00 -0.81
CA LEU A 46 0.60 -16.69 -0.25
C LEU A 46 0.39 -16.83 1.28
N PRO A 47 1.07 -16.03 2.12
CA PRO A 47 0.84 -16.02 3.57
C PRO A 47 -0.62 -15.71 3.94
N SER A 48 -1.10 -16.25 5.07
CA SER A 48 -2.48 -16.05 5.54
C SER A 48 -2.88 -14.58 5.66
N ASP A 49 -1.95 -13.73 6.10
CA ASP A 49 -2.19 -12.30 6.27
C ASP A 49 -2.49 -11.60 4.94
N LEU A 50 -1.89 -12.09 3.85
CA LEU A 50 -2.18 -11.58 2.52
C LEU A 50 -3.50 -12.14 1.96
N TYR A 51 -3.91 -13.36 2.33
CA TYR A 51 -5.30 -13.79 2.10
C TYR A 51 -6.26 -12.85 2.81
N ASP A 52 -6.10 -12.63 4.12
CA ASP A 52 -6.97 -11.75 4.90
C ASP A 52 -7.07 -10.34 4.28
N LEU A 53 -5.93 -9.78 3.84
CA LEU A 53 -5.88 -8.47 3.17
C LEU A 53 -6.69 -8.45 1.87
N TYR A 54 -6.47 -9.41 0.97
CA TYR A 54 -7.11 -9.43 -0.36
C TYR A 54 -8.56 -9.94 -0.32
N GLN A 55 -8.94 -10.71 0.70
CA GLN A 55 -10.33 -11.08 0.99
C GLN A 55 -11.11 -9.91 1.62
N TRP A 56 -10.43 -8.99 2.31
CA TRP A 56 -11.03 -7.74 2.79
C TRP A 56 -11.33 -6.80 1.62
N HIS A 57 -10.29 -6.31 0.93
CA HIS A 57 -10.45 -5.49 -0.28
C HIS A 57 -9.31 -5.72 -1.27
N ASN A 58 -9.65 -5.83 -2.55
CA ASN A 58 -8.66 -6.02 -3.62
C ASN A 58 -8.05 -4.70 -4.13
N GLY A 59 -7.52 -3.89 -3.20
CA GLY A 59 -6.97 -2.57 -3.52
C GLY A 59 -8.02 -1.50 -3.83
N LEU A 60 -7.59 -0.42 -4.50
CA LEU A 60 -8.45 0.71 -4.90
C LEU A 60 -8.99 0.55 -6.32
N SER A 61 -10.10 1.24 -6.60
CA SER A 61 -10.91 1.09 -7.80
C SER A 61 -10.18 1.42 -9.09
N GLY A 62 -10.08 0.40 -9.92
CA GLY A 62 -9.75 0.49 -11.33
C GLY A 62 -9.72 -0.93 -11.84
N ARG A 63 -10.80 -1.40 -12.49
CA ARG A 63 -10.61 -2.46 -13.48
C ARG A 63 -9.49 -1.94 -14.38
N ALA A 64 -8.40 -2.69 -14.49
CA ALA A 64 -7.42 -2.39 -15.53
C ALA A 64 -8.21 -2.20 -16.83
N ALA A 65 -8.08 -1.04 -17.48
CA ALA A 65 -8.50 -0.95 -18.87
C ALA A 65 -7.87 -2.15 -19.58
N GLN A 66 -8.63 -2.87 -20.43
CA GLN A 66 -8.11 -4.05 -21.12
C GLN A 66 -6.73 -3.72 -21.72
N LEU A 67 -5.70 -4.39 -21.21
CA LEU A 67 -4.31 -4.02 -21.47
C LEU A 67 -4.01 -4.18 -22.95
N ASN A 68 -3.58 -3.10 -23.59
CA ASN A 68 -2.99 -3.22 -24.91
C ASN A 68 -1.54 -3.73 -24.80
N TRP A 69 -0.97 -4.14 -25.92
CA TRP A 69 0.37 -4.72 -25.96
C TRP A 69 1.48 -3.74 -25.52
N ALA A 70 1.28 -2.44 -25.69
CA ALA A 70 2.25 -1.42 -25.27
C ALA A 70 2.29 -1.24 -23.74
N GLU A 71 1.15 -1.42 -23.07
CA GLU A 71 0.98 -1.44 -21.62
C GLU A 71 1.63 -2.68 -20.98
N GLN A 72 1.49 -3.85 -21.61
CA GLN A 72 2.26 -5.05 -21.22
C GLN A 72 3.78 -4.82 -21.31
N LEU A 73 4.25 -4.04 -22.29
CA LEU A 73 5.67 -3.65 -22.38
C LEU A 73 6.09 -2.60 -21.34
N LEU A 74 5.19 -1.72 -20.88
CA LEU A 74 5.48 -0.76 -19.81
C LEU A 74 5.70 -1.45 -18.45
N ARG A 75 5.03 -2.59 -18.23
CA ARG A 75 5.30 -3.48 -17.07
C ARG A 75 6.74 -4.00 -17.06
N LEU A 76 7.36 -4.17 -18.22
CA LEU A 76 8.78 -4.53 -18.35
C LEU A 76 9.74 -3.35 -18.09
N LYS A 77 9.31 -2.10 -18.31
CA LYS A 77 10.13 -0.88 -18.18
C LYS A 77 10.08 -0.20 -16.80
N GLY A 78 9.66 -0.90 -15.75
CA GLY A 78 9.64 -0.35 -14.38
C GLY A 78 8.48 0.59 -14.06
N LYS A 79 7.44 0.61 -14.89
CA LYS A 79 6.20 1.39 -14.67
C LYS A 79 4.98 0.49 -14.51
N TRP A 80 5.15 -0.69 -13.92
CA TRP A 80 4.11 -1.73 -13.86
C TRP A 80 2.85 -1.33 -13.07
N HIS A 81 2.95 -0.34 -12.17
CA HIS A 81 1.80 0.25 -11.46
C HIS A 81 1.29 1.56 -12.09
N GLY A 82 1.85 1.97 -13.23
CA GLY A 82 1.53 3.24 -13.90
C GLY A 82 0.09 3.34 -14.39
N GLU A 83 -0.60 2.20 -14.60
CA GLU A 83 -2.02 2.13 -14.98
C GLU A 83 -2.97 2.39 -13.81
N LEU A 84 -2.48 2.26 -12.57
CA LEU A 84 -3.17 2.72 -11.38
C LEU A 84 -3.00 4.24 -11.19
N ALA A 85 -2.70 4.98 -12.27
CA ALA A 85 -2.71 6.43 -12.26
C ALA A 85 -4.15 6.96 -12.24
N GLY A 86 -4.34 8.06 -11.54
CA GLY A 86 -5.61 8.77 -11.50
C GLY A 86 -6.40 8.50 -10.23
N ARG A 87 -7.37 9.38 -10.02
CA ARG A 87 -8.04 9.58 -8.73
C ARG A 87 -8.69 8.32 -8.17
N ALA A 88 -9.23 7.45 -9.02
CA ALA A 88 -9.94 6.25 -8.58
C ALA A 88 -9.03 5.23 -7.85
N ASN A 89 -7.73 5.25 -8.13
CA ASN A 89 -6.72 4.34 -7.57
C ASN A 89 -5.82 5.00 -6.53
N GLU A 90 -6.11 6.25 -6.15
CA GLU A 90 -5.19 7.10 -5.40
C GLU A 90 -5.87 7.75 -4.20
N ILE A 91 -5.26 7.60 -3.03
CA ILE A 91 -5.61 8.35 -1.82
C ILE A 91 -4.63 9.51 -1.72
N HIS A 92 -5.14 10.74 -1.74
CA HIS A 92 -4.34 11.96 -1.68
C HIS A 92 -4.38 12.51 -0.27
N VAL A 93 -3.26 12.43 0.42
CA VAL A 93 -3.10 12.79 1.81
C VAL A 93 -2.23 14.04 1.90
N ARG A 94 -2.76 15.14 2.45
CA ARG A 94 -1.93 16.30 2.77
C ARG A 94 -1.19 16.04 4.09
N PHE A 95 0.13 16.22 4.09
CA PHE A 95 0.97 16.10 5.27
C PHE A 95 1.89 17.31 5.35
N ALA A 96 1.67 18.19 6.34
CA ALA A 96 2.27 19.52 6.37
C ALA A 96 2.05 20.28 5.03
N ASP A 97 3.12 20.72 4.38
CA ASP A 97 3.13 21.39 3.07
C ASP A 97 3.21 20.43 1.88
N ARG A 98 3.18 19.11 2.13
CA ARG A 98 3.40 18.08 1.12
C ARG A 98 2.11 17.32 0.80
N LEU A 99 1.98 16.93 -0.47
CA LEU A 99 0.96 15.99 -0.92
C LEU A 99 1.59 14.59 -1.00
N LEU A 100 1.05 13.66 -0.24
CA LEU A 100 1.34 12.24 -0.35
C LEU A 100 0.23 11.56 -1.14
N VAL A 101 0.58 10.67 -2.05
CA VAL A 101 -0.36 9.85 -2.81
C VAL A 101 -0.09 8.40 -2.47
N ALA A 102 -1.10 7.72 -1.92
CA ALA A 102 -1.05 6.32 -1.59
C ALA A 102 -1.89 5.49 -2.58
N LYS A 103 -1.36 4.34 -2.97
CA LYS A 103 -2.02 3.37 -3.85
C LYS A 103 -1.99 2.01 -3.19
N PHE A 104 -3.16 1.43 -2.93
CA PHE A 104 -3.27 0.03 -2.53
C PHE A 104 -3.47 -0.81 -3.79
N LEU A 105 -2.57 -1.78 -3.98
CA LEU A 105 -2.45 -2.50 -5.23
C LEU A 105 -3.39 -3.71 -5.23
N PRO A 106 -4.26 -3.87 -6.24
CA PRO A 106 -4.95 -5.13 -6.47
C PRO A 106 -3.95 -6.28 -6.64
N LEU A 107 -4.36 -7.51 -6.30
CA LEU A 107 -3.48 -8.68 -6.33
C LEU A 107 -2.80 -8.87 -7.70
N GLU A 108 -3.53 -8.70 -8.81
CA GLU A 108 -2.96 -8.82 -10.16
C GLU A 108 -1.77 -7.86 -10.40
N TYR A 109 -1.83 -6.65 -9.84
CA TYR A 109 -0.77 -5.66 -9.94
C TYR A 109 0.38 -6.01 -9.01
N ALA A 110 0.07 -6.41 -7.77
CA ALA A 110 1.07 -6.89 -6.83
C ALA A 110 1.91 -8.03 -7.43
N LEU A 111 1.25 -8.99 -8.08
CA LEU A 111 1.90 -10.10 -8.80
C LEU A 111 2.72 -9.63 -10.00
N ALA A 112 2.24 -8.65 -10.76
CA ALA A 112 3.03 -8.03 -11.84
C ALA A 112 4.30 -7.35 -11.29
N GLY A 113 4.19 -6.68 -10.15
CA GLY A 113 5.32 -6.08 -9.44
C GLY A 113 6.33 -7.12 -8.95
N HIS A 114 5.87 -8.24 -8.39
CA HIS A 114 6.73 -9.37 -8.06
C HIS A 114 7.50 -9.87 -9.29
N ARG A 115 6.82 -10.10 -10.42
CA ARG A 115 7.49 -10.52 -11.67
C ARG A 115 8.51 -9.50 -12.14
N HIS A 116 8.19 -8.21 -12.05
CA HIS A 116 9.12 -7.14 -12.39
C HIS A 116 10.40 -7.21 -11.53
N LEU A 117 10.26 -7.44 -10.22
CA LEU A 117 11.40 -7.62 -9.32
C LEU A 117 12.25 -8.83 -9.72
N LYS A 118 11.63 -9.98 -10.01
CA LYS A 118 12.36 -11.19 -10.43
C LYS A 118 13.09 -10.99 -11.78
N LEU A 119 12.44 -10.35 -12.75
CA LEU A 119 13.06 -9.98 -14.04
C LEU A 119 14.24 -9.03 -13.87
N GLY A 120 14.17 -8.12 -12.90
CA GLY A 120 15.26 -7.21 -12.53
C GLY A 120 16.37 -7.85 -11.70
N GLY A 121 16.33 -9.17 -11.45
CA GLY A 121 17.35 -9.90 -10.72
C GLY A 121 17.22 -9.84 -9.20
N CYS A 122 16.06 -9.44 -8.65
CA CYS A 122 15.80 -9.57 -7.22
C CYS A 122 15.73 -11.06 -6.84
N LEU A 123 16.58 -11.47 -5.89
CA LEU A 123 16.63 -12.86 -5.43
C LEU A 123 15.50 -13.19 -4.45
N LEU A 124 15.05 -12.19 -3.68
CA LEU A 124 13.99 -12.33 -2.70
C LEU A 124 12.61 -12.44 -3.35
N ASP A 125 11.73 -13.23 -2.74
CA ASP A 125 10.32 -13.28 -3.09
C ASP A 125 9.55 -12.20 -2.34
N LEU A 126 9.41 -11.06 -3.01
CA LEU A 126 8.74 -9.87 -2.49
C LEU A 126 7.46 -9.58 -3.27
N LEU A 127 6.39 -9.24 -2.56
CA LEU A 127 5.12 -8.83 -3.13
C LEU A 127 4.81 -7.37 -2.78
N PRO A 128 4.83 -6.43 -3.74
CA PRO A 128 4.42 -5.06 -3.48
C PRO A 128 2.90 -4.98 -3.27
N ILE A 129 2.47 -4.55 -2.08
CA ILE A 129 1.04 -4.44 -1.74
C ILE A 129 0.54 -2.98 -1.75
N ALA A 130 1.45 -2.02 -1.58
CA ALA A 130 1.12 -0.61 -1.66
C ALA A 130 2.29 0.23 -2.18
N VAL A 131 1.97 1.41 -2.72
CA VAL A 131 2.94 2.41 -3.17
C VAL A 131 2.56 3.77 -2.58
N LEU A 132 3.54 4.45 -2.00
CA LEU A 132 3.39 5.82 -1.50
C LEU A 132 4.30 6.74 -2.31
N THR A 133 3.84 7.91 -2.71
CA THR A 133 4.67 8.91 -3.40
C THR A 133 4.40 10.32 -2.88
N ASP A 134 5.44 11.15 -2.81
CA ASP A 134 5.34 12.57 -2.45
C ASP A 134 5.62 13.51 -3.64
N GLY A 135 5.72 12.93 -4.85
CA GLY A 135 6.14 13.61 -6.08
C GLY A 135 7.65 13.56 -6.35
N ASN A 136 8.47 13.53 -5.32
CA ASN A 136 9.94 13.45 -5.39
C ASN A 136 10.50 12.08 -4.98
N THR A 137 9.75 11.37 -4.13
CA THR A 137 10.07 10.12 -3.49
C THR A 137 8.93 9.12 -3.72
N THR A 138 9.28 7.87 -3.97
CA THR A 138 8.36 6.74 -4.08
C THR A 138 8.83 5.69 -3.09
N ILE A 139 7.91 5.22 -2.25
CA ILE A 139 8.12 4.17 -1.27
C ILE A 139 7.27 2.98 -1.69
N TYR A 140 7.89 1.81 -1.79
CA TYR A 140 7.20 0.56 -2.07
C TYR A 140 7.02 -0.21 -0.77
N CYS A 141 5.77 -0.54 -0.42
CA CYS A 141 5.47 -1.41 0.70
C CYS A 141 5.48 -2.86 0.18
N LEU A 142 6.55 -3.59 0.48
CA LEU A 142 6.87 -4.92 -0.03
C LEU A 142 6.70 -5.96 1.08
N MET A 143 5.85 -6.96 0.88
CA MET A 143 5.73 -8.10 1.78
C MET A 143 6.73 -9.19 1.37
N GLN A 144 7.52 -9.71 2.31
CA GLN A 144 8.38 -10.87 2.05
C GLN A 144 7.59 -12.17 2.22
N LEU A 145 7.58 -13.01 1.18
CA LEU A 145 6.71 -14.18 1.10
C LEU A 145 7.30 -15.45 1.75
N ALA A 146 8.61 -15.49 1.94
CA ALA A 146 9.34 -16.68 2.42
C ALA A 146 9.58 -16.69 3.94
N VAL A 147 9.06 -15.72 4.69
CA VAL A 147 9.27 -15.55 6.13
C VAL A 147 7.93 -15.66 6.85
N GLU A 148 7.88 -16.39 7.97
CA GLU A 148 6.74 -16.40 8.87
C GLU A 148 7.14 -15.90 10.26
N PRO A 149 6.44 -14.89 10.83
CA PRO A 149 5.34 -14.15 10.21
C PRO A 149 5.80 -13.26 9.03
N PRO A 150 4.94 -12.99 8.04
CA PRO A 150 5.30 -12.17 6.89
C PRO A 150 5.58 -10.73 7.34
N THR A 151 6.72 -10.18 6.90
CA THR A 151 7.16 -8.83 7.26
C THR A 151 6.94 -7.85 6.11
N LEU A 152 6.34 -6.71 6.41
CA LEU A 152 6.14 -5.61 5.45
C LEU A 152 7.30 -4.61 5.55
N PHE A 153 7.98 -4.39 4.43
CA PHE A 153 9.06 -3.41 4.30
C PHE A 153 8.60 -2.18 3.51
N CYS A 154 8.79 -0.98 4.07
CA CYS A 154 8.50 0.28 3.37
C CYS A 154 9.78 0.83 2.71
N ALA A 155 10.15 0.28 1.56
CA ALA A 155 11.42 0.56 0.89
C ALA A 155 11.39 1.83 0.03
N ASN A 156 12.34 2.76 0.25
CA ASN A 156 12.47 3.96 -0.60
C ASN A 156 13.04 3.58 -1.98
N GLY A 157 12.20 3.66 -3.01
CA GLY A 157 12.44 3.13 -4.34
C GLY A 157 12.72 4.15 -5.44
N THR A 158 13.05 5.41 -5.12
CA THR A 158 13.40 6.37 -6.18
C THR A 158 14.71 6.10 -6.91
N LYS A 159 15.57 5.24 -6.35
CA LYS A 159 16.94 5.08 -6.86
C LYS A 159 17.50 3.64 -6.76
N LEU A 160 16.70 2.66 -6.36
CA LEU A 160 17.21 1.30 -6.11
C LEU A 160 16.81 0.33 -7.24
N PRO A 161 17.77 -0.18 -8.03
CA PRO A 161 17.49 -1.23 -9.01
C PRO A 161 17.13 -2.56 -8.28
N PRO A 162 16.26 -3.42 -8.87
CA PRO A 162 15.77 -4.62 -8.19
C PRO A 162 16.88 -5.58 -7.69
N MET A 163 17.97 -5.76 -8.44
CA MET A 163 19.12 -6.56 -8.02
C MET A 163 19.82 -6.09 -6.73
N LYS A 164 19.60 -4.84 -6.31
CA LYS A 164 20.17 -4.27 -5.07
C LYS A 164 19.25 -4.46 -3.86
N ILE A 165 18.04 -4.99 -4.06
CA ILE A 165 17.13 -5.33 -2.98
C ILE A 165 17.59 -6.66 -2.39
N THR A 166 18.28 -6.57 -1.25
CA THR A 166 18.85 -7.67 -0.48
C THR A 166 18.29 -7.64 0.94
N GLU A 167 18.48 -8.71 1.71
CA GLU A 167 18.08 -8.74 3.13
C GLU A 167 18.75 -7.61 3.92
N ALA A 168 20.06 -7.39 3.69
CA ALA A 168 20.79 -6.29 4.32
C ALA A 168 20.22 -4.91 3.96
N PHE A 169 19.77 -4.73 2.72
CA PHE A 169 19.06 -3.50 2.34
C PHE A 169 17.71 -3.40 3.07
N LEU A 170 16.90 -4.45 3.05
CA LEU A 170 15.57 -4.46 3.68
C LEU A 170 15.63 -4.24 5.19
N ALA A 171 16.64 -4.78 5.86
CA ALA A 171 16.88 -4.59 7.30
C ALA A 171 17.09 -3.11 7.69
N THR A 172 17.51 -2.25 6.75
CA THR A 172 17.65 -0.80 6.98
C THR A 172 16.36 -0.02 6.72
N GLN A 173 15.33 -0.67 6.16
CA GLN A 173 14.05 -0.04 5.86
C GLN A 173 13.11 -0.14 7.07
N PRO A 174 12.09 0.72 7.18
CA PRO A 174 11.01 0.54 8.15
C PRO A 174 10.29 -0.80 7.93
N GLN A 175 10.06 -1.53 9.01
CA GLN A 175 9.45 -2.86 9.04
C GLN A 175 8.17 -2.83 9.86
N PHE A 176 7.18 -3.60 9.46
CA PHE A 176 5.91 -3.72 10.16
C PHE A 176 5.38 -5.15 10.04
N GLU A 177 4.71 -5.63 11.08
CA GLU A 177 3.67 -6.63 10.90
C GLU A 177 2.49 -5.98 10.15
N LEU A 178 1.74 -6.77 9.37
CA LEU A 178 0.66 -6.21 8.55
C LEU A 178 -0.45 -5.60 9.42
N SER A 179 -0.79 -6.24 10.54
CA SER A 179 -1.75 -5.75 11.54
C SER A 179 -1.36 -4.36 12.05
N ASP A 180 -0.11 -4.22 12.51
CA ASP A 180 0.45 -2.96 13.00
C ASP A 180 0.43 -1.86 11.94
N PHE A 181 0.74 -2.20 10.69
CA PHE A 181 0.67 -1.27 9.58
C PHE A 181 -0.77 -0.77 9.35
N ILE A 182 -1.77 -1.64 9.41
CA ILE A 182 -3.19 -1.28 9.27
C ILE A 182 -3.66 -0.43 10.47
N VAL A 183 -3.26 -0.76 11.70
CA VAL A 183 -3.54 0.06 12.89
C VAL A 183 -2.92 1.44 12.75
N TRP A 184 -1.69 1.51 12.26
CA TRP A 184 -1.01 2.77 11.99
C TRP A 184 -1.75 3.62 10.94
N LEU A 185 -2.18 3.02 9.83
CA LEU A 185 -3.00 3.70 8.81
C LEU A 185 -4.33 4.21 9.39
N THR A 186 -4.99 3.39 10.22
CA THR A 186 -6.24 3.74 10.87
C THR A 186 -6.09 5.01 11.71
N ARG A 187 -5.03 5.07 12.53
CA ARG A 187 -4.73 6.25 13.35
C ARG A 187 -4.43 7.49 12.50
N CYS A 188 -3.74 7.32 11.37
CA CYS A 188 -3.46 8.42 10.44
C CYS A 188 -4.76 9.03 9.90
N VAL A 189 -5.74 8.20 9.51
CA VAL A 189 -7.05 8.68 9.03
C VAL A 189 -7.85 9.34 10.15
N GLN A 190 -7.81 8.79 11.37
CA GLN A 190 -8.48 9.40 12.54
C GLN A 190 -7.95 10.79 12.88
N GLN A 191 -6.63 10.99 12.82
CA GLN A 191 -6.02 12.31 13.01
C GLN A 191 -6.53 13.32 11.99
N ALA A 192 -6.73 12.88 10.75
CA ALA A 192 -7.20 13.77 9.71
C ALA A 192 -8.60 14.32 9.94
N ALA A 193 -9.45 13.63 10.70
CA ALA A 193 -10.76 14.17 11.10
C ALA A 193 -10.68 15.25 12.20
N SER A 194 -9.60 15.28 12.98
CA SER A 194 -9.53 16.09 14.22
C SER A 194 -9.25 17.59 13.95
N ARG A 195 -9.10 18.00 12.70
CA ARG A 195 -8.86 19.40 12.32
C ARG A 195 -10.18 20.08 11.95
N PRO A 196 -10.57 21.20 12.59
CA PRO A 196 -11.61 22.07 12.08
C PRO A 196 -11.18 22.56 10.70
N THR A 197 -12.04 22.42 9.70
CA THR A 197 -11.83 22.94 8.35
C THR A 197 -11.71 24.46 8.38
N ALA A 198 -10.52 24.97 8.67
CA ALA A 198 -10.24 26.40 8.56
C ALA A 198 -10.52 26.84 7.11
N ASN A 199 -11.47 27.75 6.98
CA ASN A 199 -11.88 28.55 5.82
C ASN A 199 -12.21 27.81 4.52
N LEU A 200 -13.51 27.81 4.19
CA LEU A 200 -14.15 27.37 2.95
C LEU A 200 -13.85 28.29 1.73
N ALA A 201 -12.68 28.93 1.65
CA ALA A 201 -12.39 29.93 0.62
C ALA A 201 -11.29 29.55 -0.40
N ASP A 202 -10.67 28.36 -0.30
CA ASP A 202 -9.71 27.88 -1.31
C ASP A 202 -10.33 26.81 -2.21
N GLN A 203 -10.54 27.19 -3.47
CA GLN A 203 -11.19 26.43 -4.54
C GLN A 203 -10.37 25.23 -5.06
N THR A 204 -9.37 24.76 -4.33
CA THR A 204 -8.53 23.58 -4.68
C THR A 204 -8.95 22.27 -3.96
N ARG A 205 -10.05 22.29 -3.18
CA ARG A 205 -10.52 21.15 -2.35
C ARG A 205 -11.07 19.93 -3.11
N GLY A 206 -11.05 19.88 -4.44
CA GLY A 206 -11.39 18.66 -5.19
C GLY A 206 -10.32 17.56 -5.15
N ALA A 207 -9.11 17.86 -4.65
CA ALA A 207 -7.93 17.00 -4.84
C ALA A 207 -7.42 16.27 -3.59
N ILE A 208 -7.82 16.63 -2.36
CA ILE A 208 -7.26 16.04 -1.12
C ILE A 208 -8.33 15.20 -0.42
N ASP A 209 -8.01 13.94 -0.09
CA ASP A 209 -8.90 13.02 0.64
C ASP A 209 -8.83 13.22 2.15
N CYS A 210 -7.63 13.37 2.71
CA CYS A 210 -7.42 13.57 4.14
C CYS A 210 -6.17 14.43 4.41
N GLU A 211 -6.10 15.07 5.58
CA GLU A 211 -4.96 15.88 6.00
C GLU A 211 -4.43 15.43 7.35
N ILE A 212 -3.18 14.97 7.41
CA ILE A 212 -2.53 14.51 8.64
C ILE A 212 -1.80 15.68 9.30
N ASP A 213 -2.03 15.85 10.61
CA ASP A 213 -1.30 16.81 11.43
C ASP A 213 0.16 16.35 11.64
N SER A 214 1.11 17.18 11.19
CA SER A 214 2.52 16.84 11.24
C SER A 214 3.11 16.74 12.65
N ALA A 215 2.57 17.48 13.62
CA ALA A 215 3.06 17.48 15.00
C ALA A 215 2.56 16.23 15.74
N GLN A 216 1.29 15.87 15.55
CA GLN A 216 0.72 14.63 16.09
C GLN A 216 1.40 13.42 15.44
N PHE A 217 1.52 13.39 14.11
CA PHE A 217 2.16 12.28 13.39
C PHE A 217 3.63 12.06 13.77
N ALA A 218 4.39 13.12 14.08
CA ALA A 218 5.77 12.99 14.54
C ALA A 218 5.88 12.19 15.85
N GLN A 219 4.92 12.34 16.76
CA GLN A 219 4.84 11.57 18.01
C GLN A 219 4.54 10.08 17.74
N PHE A 220 3.81 9.78 16.66
CA PHE A 220 3.47 8.39 16.29
C PHE A 220 4.57 7.66 15.50
N ARG A 221 5.46 8.36 14.79
CA ARG A 221 6.60 7.70 14.09
C ARG A 221 7.59 7.02 15.04
N GLN A 222 7.63 7.42 16.31
CA GLN A 222 8.44 6.75 17.34
C GLN A 222 7.86 5.37 17.70
N PHE A 223 6.54 5.21 17.70
CA PHE A 223 5.87 3.94 18.01
C PHE A 223 6.21 2.80 17.03
N GLY A 224 6.31 3.10 15.73
CA GLY A 224 6.71 2.11 14.72
C GLY A 224 8.19 1.69 14.78
N ARG A 225 9.04 2.47 15.47
CA ARG A 225 10.44 2.12 15.75
C ARG A 225 10.63 1.41 17.09
N GLU A 226 9.69 1.56 18.02
CA GLU A 226 9.79 1.00 19.37
C GLU A 226 9.15 -0.40 19.47
N ASN A 227 8.21 -0.75 18.58
CA ASN A 227 7.62 -2.09 18.50
C ASN A 227 8.41 -3.07 17.60
N THR A 228 9.32 -2.58 16.77
CA THR A 228 10.32 -3.42 16.06
C THR A 228 11.53 -3.58 16.96
N GLY A 229 11.39 -4.30 18.07
CA GLY A 229 12.49 -4.52 19.02
C GLY A 229 13.67 -5.29 18.42
N GLN A 230 14.43 -4.65 17.50
CA GLN A 230 15.77 -4.94 16.97
C GLN A 230 16.06 -4.05 15.76
#